data_AF-A0A2V6T0R6-F1
#
_entry.id   AF-A0A2V6T0R6-F1
#
_cell.length_a   1.000
_cell.length_b   1.000
_cell.length_c   1.000
_cell.angle_alpha   90.00
_cell.angle_beta   90.00
_cell.angle_gamma   90.00
#
_symmetry.space_group_name_H-M   'P 1'
#
loop_
_entity.id
_entity.type
_entity.pdbx_description
1 polymer ?
#
loop_
_entity_poly.entity_id
_entity_poly.type
_entity_poly.pdbx_seq_one_letter_code
_entity_poly.pdbx_strand_id
1 'polypeptide(L)' 'SDKPDRDFYNVGAGVSATFGHGFSAFVFYETVLDLRDVTAHRVVGGLRMTF' A
#
# COMPACT_ATOMS: atom_id res chain seq x y z
N SER A 1 26.47 -5.39 15.70
CA SER A 1 26.22 -4.88 14.33
C SER A 1 25.09 -5.71 13.78
N ASP A 2 23.86 -5.33 14.09
CA ASP A 2 22.66 -6.11 13.76
C ASP A 2 22.06 -5.46 12.51
N LYS A 3 22.42 -5.99 11.33
CA LYS A 3 21.86 -5.51 10.07
C LYS A 3 20.52 -6.22 9.90
N PRO A 4 19.38 -5.52 9.78
CA PRO A 4 18.15 -6.17 9.41
C PRO A 4 18.20 -6.40 7.89
N ASP A 5 18.95 -7.40 7.45
CA ASP A 5 18.65 -8.05 6.17
C ASP A 5 17.38 -8.87 6.40
N ARG A 6 16.26 -8.15 6.43
CA ARG A 6 14.95 -8.76 6.24
C ARG A 6 14.75 -8.77 4.73
N ASP A 7 15.02 -9.90 4.11
CA ASP A 7 14.54 -10.17 2.76
C ASP A 7 13.01 -10.21 2.82
N PHE A 8 12.38 -9.04 2.73
CA PHE A 8 10.94 -8.89 2.65
C PHE A 8 10.55 -8.61 1.21
N TYR A 9 9.56 -9.35 0.72
CA TYR A 9 8.93 -9.11 -0.56
C TYR A 9 7.62 -8.37 -0.31
N ASN A 10 7.54 -7.15 -0.81
CA ASN A 10 6.30 -6.38 -0.81
C ASN A 10 5.57 -6.63 -2.12
N VAL A 11 4.36 -7.18 -2.02
CA VAL A 11 3.47 -7.40 -3.15
C VAL A 11 2.21 -6.61 -2.89
N GLY A 12 1.87 -5.70 -3.80
CA GLY A 12 0.69 -4.85 -3.65
C GLY A 12 -0.06 -4.68 -4.96
N ALA A 13 -1.36 -4.40 -4.83
CA ALA A 13 -2.24 -4.03 -5.91
C ALA A 13 -3.09 -2.84 -5.48
N GLY A 14 -3.37 -1.93 -6.40
CA GLY A 14 -4.19 -0.76 -6.11
C GLY A 14 -5.03 -0.33 -7.28
N VAL A 15 -6.14 0.33 -6.94
CA VAL A 15 -7.03 0.98 -7.88
C VAL A 15 -7.16 2.45 -7.51
N SER A 16 -7.17 3.30 -8.52
CA SER A 16 -7.42 4.73 -8.34
C SER A 16 -8.42 5.20 -9.38
N ALA A 17 -9.28 6.12 -8.97
CA ALA A 17 -10.30 6.73 -9.80
C ALA A 17 -10.24 8.24 -9.63
N THR A 18 -10.19 8.95 -10.76
CA THR A 18 -10.32 10.40 -10.80
C THR A 18 -11.70 10.74 -11.33
N PHE A 19 -12.42 11.54 -10.57
CA PHE A 19 -13.74 12.02 -10.90
C PHE A 19 -13.68 13.48 -11.38
N GLY A 20 -14.72 13.92 -12.09
CA GLY A 20 -14.84 15.33 -12.46
C GLY A 20 -14.85 16.24 -11.23
N HIS A 21 -14.56 17.53 -11.44
CA HIS A 21 -14.51 18.54 -10.37
C HIS A 21 -13.38 18.34 -9.33
N GLY A 22 -12.24 17.77 -9.74
CA GLY A 22 -11.04 17.73 -8.89
C GLY A 22 -11.08 16.72 -7.74
N PHE A 23 -12.06 15.82 -7.74
CA PHE A 23 -12.21 14.74 -6.77
C PHE A 23 -11.47 13.48 -7.22
N SER A 24 -10.74 12.83 -6.33
CA SER A 24 -10.02 11.59 -6.61
C SER A 24 -10.17 10.63 -5.44
N ALA A 25 -10.30 9.34 -5.72
CA ALA A 25 -10.29 8.29 -4.72
C ALA A 25 -9.23 7.25 -5.07
N PHE A 26 -8.61 6.65 -4.07
CA PHE A 26 -7.69 5.55 -4.27
C PHE A 26 -7.81 4.53 -3.15
N VAL A 27 -7.53 3.28 -3.50
CA VAL A 27 -7.40 2.16 -2.55
C VAL A 27 -6.21 1.33 -2.99
N PHE A 28 -5.30 1.08 -2.05
CA PHE A 28 -4.13 0.24 -2.20
C PHE A 28 -4.17 -0.87 -1.15
N TYR A 29 -3.89 -2.08 -1.61
CA TYR A 29 -3.71 -3.25 -0.77
C TYR A 29 -2.27 -3.74 -0.93
N GLU A 30 -1.56 -3.88 0.18
CA GLU A 30 -0.16 -4.26 0.21
C GLU A 30 0.03 -5.41 1.19
N THR A 31 0.72 -6.45 0.75
CA THR A 31 1.11 -7.59 1.59
C THR A 31 2.62 -7.63 1.66
N VAL A 32 3.13 -7.66 2.89
CA VAL A 32 4.54 -7.84 3.18
C VAL A 32 4.74 -9.32 3.53
N LEU A 33 5.49 -10.04 2.69
CA LEU A 33 5.91 -11.41 2.94
C LEU A 33 7.38 -11.39 3.39
N ASP A 34 7.63 -11.79 4.63
CA ASP A 34 8.98 -11.90 5.18
C ASP A 34 9.42 -13.38 5.30
N LEU A 35 10.72 -13.64 5.11
CA LEU A 35 11.29 -14.98 5.19
C LEU A 35 11.18 -15.62 6.60
N ARG A 36 10.87 -14.82 7.64
CA ARG A 36 10.75 -15.26 9.05
C ARG A 36 9.30 -15.34 9.54
N ASP A 37 8.37 -15.74 8.67
CA ASP A 37 6.98 -16.10 9.04
C ASP A 37 6.09 -14.92 9.51
N VAL A 38 6.45 -13.69 9.13
CA VAL A 38 5.62 -12.51 9.41
C VAL A 38 4.91 -12.09 8.13
N THR A 39 3.62 -12.39 8.04
CA THR A 39 2.74 -11.85 7.00
C THR A 39 2.00 -10.64 7.54
N ALA A 40 2.20 -9.48 6.93
CA ALA A 40 1.46 -8.27 7.28
C ALA A 40 0.58 -7.85 6.09
N HIS A 41 -0.70 -7.61 6.37
CA HIS A 41 -1.66 -7.07 5.41
C HIS A 41 -1.92 -5.61 5.74
N ARG A 42 -1.69 -4.73 4.76
CA ARG A 42 -1.91 -3.30 4.90
C ARG A 42 -2.87 -2.82 3.83
N VAL A 43 -3.94 -2.17 4.28
CA VAL A 43 -4.91 -1.53 3.38
C VAL A 43 -4.82 -0.04 3.60
N VAL A 44 -4.62 0.71 2.51
CA VAL A 44 -4.54 2.17 2.53
C VAL A 44 -5.56 2.71 1.54
N GLY A 45 -6.48 3.52 2.02
CA GLY A 45 -7.46 4.19 1.16
C GLY A 45 -7.52 5.68 1.48
N GLY A 46 -7.87 6.49 0.49
CA GLY A 46 -7.98 7.93 0.66
C GLY A 46 -8.85 8.60 -0.39
N LEU A 47 -9.37 9.76 0.00
CA LEU A 47 -10.05 10.70 -0.89
C LEU A 47 -9.22 11.96 -0.97
N ARG A 48 -9.09 12.53 -2.17
CA ARG A 48 -8.40 13.78 -2.43
C ARG A 48 -9.34 14.74 -3.13
N MET A 49 -9.42 15.96 -2.63
CA MET A 49 -10.13 17.08 -3.24
C MET A 49 -9.15 18.18 -3.52
N THR A 50 -9.21 18.75 -4.72
CA THR A 50 -8.46 19.95 -5.09
C THR A 50 -9.45 21.10 -5.16
N PHE A 51 -9.22 22.15 -4.39
CA PHE A 51 -10.02 23.38 -4.33
C PHE A 51 -9.40 24.49 -5.17
#